data_AF-A0A484AY42-F1
#
_entry.id   AF-A0A484AY42-F1
#
_cell.length_a   1.000
_cell.length_b   1.000
_cell.length_c   1.000
_cell.angle_alpha   90.00
_cell.angle_beta   90.00
_cell.angle_gamma   90.00
#
_symmetry.space_group_name_H-M   'P 1'
#
loop_
_entity.id
_entity.type
_entity.pdbx_description
1 polymer ?
#
loop_
_entity_poly.entity_id
_entity_poly.type
_entity_poly.pdbx_seq_one_letter_code
_entity_poly.pdbx_strand_id
1 'polypeptide(L)'
;MSKPVSQSMSNGYPIECCNRNQNNLQPRFHHPLCAPILYNDKNNWPNCLNYVRSALAVGERCTFGAAEQLNQATGNLDLSQLYGITDVAERKLRTLTNGALKSTSSENLLPTSPDDEDHRFCAWESSANSTTCFTAGDSRVNSSPLSILIYTIFMRNHNRIAAELLTRHNNWSDEQLFQAAKAVNIDIYRRIVVREWLTEVLGNDAAAEVLATPPASPDERLPEVSNEFAVAAIRFYFSMLPNVLHNLAATNEVAPSNK
;
A
#
# COMPACT_ATOMS: atom_id res chain seq x y z
N MET A 1 -3.17 8.88 6.20
CA MET A 1 -2.73 7.89 5.20
C MET A 1 -3.81 7.79 4.11
N SER A 2 -3.45 7.40 2.89
CA SER A 2 -4.39 7.31 1.76
C SER A 2 -5.47 6.25 2.00
N LYS A 3 -6.74 6.62 1.83
CA LYS A 3 -7.92 5.74 1.80
C LYS A 3 -8.82 6.25 0.66
N PRO A 4 -8.86 5.59 -0.51
CA PRO A 4 -9.57 6.09 -1.69
C PRO A 4 -11.11 5.89 -1.62
N VAL A 5 -11.65 5.75 -0.40
CA VAL A 5 -13.08 5.56 -0.14
C VAL A 5 -13.56 6.74 0.69
N SER A 6 -14.69 7.30 0.31
CA SER A 6 -15.31 8.39 1.07
C SER A 6 -15.67 7.93 2.49
N GLN A 7 -15.45 8.82 3.45
CA GLN A 7 -15.83 8.64 4.84
C GLN A 7 -16.99 9.57 5.18
N SER A 8 -17.69 9.27 6.26
CA SER A 8 -18.74 10.14 6.80
C SER A 8 -18.15 11.50 7.18
N MET A 9 -18.75 12.59 6.68
CA MET A 9 -18.27 13.95 6.97
C MET A 9 -18.46 14.37 8.43
N SER A 10 -19.41 13.77 9.15
CA SER A 10 -19.73 14.17 10.52
C SER A 10 -18.72 13.69 11.56
N ASN A 11 -18.07 12.55 11.29
CA ASN A 11 -17.24 11.86 12.28
C ASN A 11 -16.00 11.15 11.69
N GLY A 12 -15.81 11.17 10.36
CA GLY A 12 -14.68 10.52 9.70
C GLY A 12 -14.76 8.99 9.67
N TYR A 13 -15.87 8.38 10.12
CA TYR A 13 -16.01 6.93 10.13
C TYR A 13 -16.26 6.37 8.72
N PRO A 14 -15.88 5.10 8.46
CA PRO A 14 -16.25 4.42 7.23
C PRO A 14 -17.77 4.42 7.03
N ILE A 15 -18.19 4.58 5.77
CA ILE A 15 -19.58 4.41 5.38
C ILE A 15 -19.89 2.90 5.41
N GLU A 16 -21.00 2.50 6.03
CA GLU A 16 -21.46 1.12 6.06
C GLU A 16 -22.79 1.03 5.30
N CYS A 17 -22.87 0.12 4.34
CA CYS A 17 -24.00 -0.10 3.43
C CYS A 17 -24.81 -1.35 3.77
N CYS A 18 -24.29 -2.16 4.69
CA CYS A 18 -24.99 -3.29 5.29
C CYS A 18 -25.08 -3.07 6.80
N ASN A 19 -26.12 -3.59 7.43
CA ASN A 19 -26.19 -3.57 8.89
C ASN A 19 -25.28 -4.65 9.51
N ARG A 20 -25.16 -4.65 10.85
CA ARG A 20 -24.39 -5.65 11.60
C ARG A 20 -24.84 -7.10 11.37
N ASN A 21 -26.10 -7.30 10.99
CA ASN A 21 -26.67 -8.61 10.67
C ASN A 21 -26.49 -8.96 9.18
N GLN A 22 -25.61 -8.25 8.45
CA GLN A 22 -25.33 -8.47 7.03
C GLN A 22 -26.57 -8.42 6.13
N ASN A 23 -27.52 -7.56 6.48
CA ASN A 23 -28.68 -7.27 5.65
C ASN A 23 -28.56 -5.87 5.05
N ASN A 24 -29.24 -5.68 3.91
CA ASN A 24 -29.31 -4.38 3.27
C ASN A 24 -29.95 -3.34 4.20
N LEU A 25 -29.43 -2.11 4.16
CA LEU A 25 -30.00 -1.02 4.92
C LEU A 25 -31.36 -0.61 4.35
N GLN A 26 -32.25 -0.09 5.21
CA GLN A 26 -33.49 0.51 4.73
C GLN A 26 -33.17 1.76 3.88
N PRO A 27 -34.01 2.10 2.89
CA PRO A 27 -33.74 3.22 1.97
C PRO A 27 -33.38 4.55 2.65
N ARG A 28 -33.97 4.83 3.82
CA ARG A 28 -33.70 6.05 4.61
C ARG A 28 -32.29 6.13 5.21
N PHE A 29 -31.60 5.00 5.34
CA PHE A 29 -30.24 4.90 5.88
C PHE A 29 -29.21 4.61 4.78
N HIS A 30 -29.64 4.60 3.51
CA HIS A 30 -28.78 4.32 2.38
C HIS A 30 -27.97 5.58 2.04
N HIS A 31 -26.66 5.53 2.29
CA HIS A 31 -25.78 6.64 1.88
C HIS A 31 -25.70 6.69 0.34
N PRO A 32 -25.67 7.87 -0.32
CA PRO A 32 -25.62 7.96 -1.78
C PRO A 32 -24.47 7.21 -2.48
N LEU A 33 -23.39 6.95 -1.73
CA LEU A 33 -22.22 6.20 -2.20
C LEU A 33 -22.31 4.69 -1.95
N CYS A 34 -23.40 4.19 -1.37
CA CYS A 34 -23.57 2.78 -1.12
C CYS A 34 -23.98 2.02 -2.37
N ALA A 35 -23.22 0.96 -2.69
CA ALA A 35 -23.53 0.03 -3.76
C ALA A 35 -23.33 -1.42 -3.27
N PRO A 36 -24.04 -1.84 -2.21
CA PRO A 36 -23.83 -3.15 -1.58
C PRO A 36 -24.07 -4.27 -2.59
N ILE A 37 -23.29 -5.34 -2.47
CA ILE A 37 -23.51 -6.55 -3.26
C ILE A 37 -24.56 -7.37 -2.53
N LEU A 38 -25.76 -7.42 -3.10
CA LEU A 38 -26.88 -8.14 -2.53
C LEU A 38 -26.90 -9.58 -3.03
N TYR A 39 -27.08 -10.50 -2.09
CA TYR A 39 -27.19 -11.92 -2.38
C TYR A 39 -28.50 -12.44 -1.78
N ASN A 40 -29.20 -13.27 -2.52
CA ASN A 40 -30.47 -13.86 -2.09
C ASN A 40 -30.43 -15.35 -2.38
N ASP A 41 -29.85 -16.12 -1.47
CA ASP A 41 -29.75 -17.56 -1.58
C ASP A 41 -29.95 -18.22 -0.21
N LYS A 42 -30.37 -19.49 -0.25
CA LYS A 42 -30.72 -20.30 0.92
C LYS A 42 -29.50 -20.85 1.66
N ASN A 43 -28.30 -20.64 1.12
CA ASN A 43 -27.06 -21.26 1.58
C ASN A 43 -26.32 -20.41 2.63
N ASN A 44 -26.98 -19.97 3.71
CA ASN A 44 -26.38 -19.29 4.88
C ASN A 44 -25.33 -18.18 4.60
N TRP A 45 -25.29 -17.63 3.39
CA TRP A 45 -24.37 -16.56 3.03
C TRP A 45 -24.93 -15.21 3.49
N PRO A 46 -24.08 -14.24 3.88
CA PRO A 46 -24.48 -12.86 4.03
C PRO A 46 -25.40 -12.38 2.90
N ASN A 47 -26.57 -11.83 3.24
CA ASN A 47 -27.52 -11.27 2.27
C ASN A 47 -27.01 -9.94 1.66
N CYS A 48 -26.00 -9.34 2.30
CA CYS A 48 -25.42 -8.06 1.92
C CYS A 48 -23.92 -8.08 2.23
N LEU A 49 -23.10 -7.91 1.19
CA LEU A 49 -21.69 -7.61 1.33
C LEU A 49 -21.50 -6.09 1.24
N ASN A 50 -20.83 -5.53 2.24
CA ASN A 50 -20.64 -4.10 2.34
C ASN A 50 -19.75 -3.61 1.18
N TYR A 51 -20.27 -2.67 0.38
CA TYR A 51 -19.51 -2.04 -0.69
C TYR A 51 -19.89 -0.57 -0.82
N VAL A 52 -18.88 0.29 -0.72
CA VAL A 52 -18.97 1.73 -0.86
C VAL A 52 -18.22 2.12 -2.13
N ARG A 53 -18.84 2.96 -2.97
CA ARG A 53 -18.22 3.46 -4.20
C ARG A 53 -16.95 4.27 -3.86
N SER A 54 -15.93 4.15 -4.72
CA SER A 54 -14.70 4.91 -4.60
C SER A 54 -14.95 6.42 -4.61
N ALA A 55 -14.08 7.17 -3.95
CA ALA A 55 -14.12 8.62 -3.96
C ALA A 55 -13.92 9.15 -5.40
N LEU A 56 -14.69 10.16 -5.77
CA LEU A 56 -14.63 10.78 -7.09
C LEU A 56 -13.48 11.77 -7.17
N ALA A 57 -12.79 11.78 -8.32
CA ALA A 57 -11.86 12.85 -8.66
C ALA A 57 -12.62 14.09 -9.16
N VAL A 58 -12.06 15.26 -8.89
CA VAL A 58 -12.53 16.52 -9.48
C VAL A 58 -11.60 16.82 -10.65
N GLY A 59 -12.16 16.87 -11.87
CA GLY A 59 -11.38 17.21 -13.06
C GLY A 59 -10.80 18.62 -12.95
N GLU A 60 -9.67 18.88 -13.62
CA GLU A 60 -8.92 20.14 -13.52
C GLU A 60 -9.76 21.40 -13.77
N ARG A 61 -10.74 21.30 -14.69
CA ARG A 61 -11.61 22.41 -15.09
C ARG A 61 -12.88 22.54 -14.24
N CYS A 62 -13.07 21.65 -13.26
CA CYS A 62 -14.28 21.59 -12.43
C CYS A 62 -15.59 21.58 -13.25
N THR A 63 -15.57 20.97 -14.44
CA THR A 63 -16.73 20.88 -15.35
C THR A 63 -17.49 19.57 -15.15
N PHE A 64 -18.78 19.56 -15.49
CA PHE A 64 -19.55 18.33 -15.55
C PHE A 64 -18.97 17.37 -16.59
N GLY A 65 -18.93 16.08 -16.24
CA GLY A 65 -18.37 15.03 -17.07
C GLY A 65 -18.65 13.64 -16.49
N ALA A 66 -18.07 12.61 -17.12
CA ALA A 66 -18.10 11.27 -16.56
C ALA A 66 -17.38 11.24 -15.20
N ALA A 67 -17.84 10.36 -14.32
CA ALA A 67 -17.29 10.23 -12.98
C ALA A 67 -15.95 9.49 -13.01
N GLU A 68 -14.87 10.18 -12.64
CA GLU A 68 -13.52 9.62 -12.50
C GLU A 68 -13.21 9.30 -11.03
N GLN A 69 -12.25 8.40 -10.77
CA GLN A 69 -11.88 7.99 -9.42
C GLN A 69 -10.59 8.65 -8.96
N LEU A 70 -10.53 9.00 -7.67
CA LEU A 70 -9.37 9.65 -7.09
C LEU A 70 -8.24 8.66 -6.81
N ASN A 71 -7.05 8.90 -7.39
CA ASN A 71 -5.82 8.28 -6.94
C ASN A 71 -5.22 9.10 -5.79
N GLN A 72 -4.96 8.44 -4.65
CA GLN A 72 -4.32 9.05 -3.48
C GLN A 72 -2.87 8.56 -3.28
N ALA A 73 -2.30 7.88 -4.26
CA ALA A 73 -0.88 7.54 -4.33
C ALA A 73 -0.21 8.36 -5.44
N THR A 74 1.12 8.43 -5.42
CA THR A 74 1.88 8.93 -6.56
C THR A 74 1.76 7.92 -7.72
N GLY A 75 1.76 8.38 -8.97
CA GLY A 75 1.80 7.47 -10.12
C GLY A 75 3.22 7.04 -10.51
N ASN A 76 4.21 7.38 -9.69
CA ASN A 76 5.60 7.02 -9.89
C ASN A 76 5.98 5.78 -9.07
N LEU A 77 6.98 5.05 -9.55
CA LEU A 77 7.67 4.03 -8.75
C LEU A 77 8.71 4.71 -7.83
N ASP A 78 8.26 5.37 -6.77
CA ASP A 78 9.07 6.23 -5.89
C ASP A 78 9.09 5.77 -4.42
N LEU A 79 8.65 4.53 -4.16
CA LEU A 79 8.51 3.98 -2.80
C LEU A 79 7.62 4.83 -1.88
N SER A 80 6.66 5.60 -2.41
CA SER A 80 5.71 6.37 -1.59
C SER A 80 4.93 5.50 -0.59
N GLN A 81 4.81 4.20 -0.85
CA GLN A 81 4.22 3.27 0.11
C GLN A 81 5.04 3.15 1.41
N LEU A 82 6.36 3.31 1.33
CA LEU A 82 7.23 3.34 2.50
C LEU A 82 7.35 4.77 3.06
N TYR A 83 7.66 5.75 2.21
CA TYR A 83 8.00 7.11 2.65
C TYR A 83 6.80 8.03 2.87
N GLY A 84 5.65 7.69 2.32
CA GLY A 84 4.47 8.55 2.28
C GLY A 84 4.45 9.47 1.06
N ILE A 85 3.30 10.11 0.84
CA ILE A 85 3.02 10.97 -0.32
C ILE A 85 3.19 12.47 -0.02
N THR A 86 3.34 12.86 1.24
CA THR A 86 3.54 14.24 1.66
C THR A 86 4.74 14.36 2.57
N ASP A 87 5.41 15.52 2.57
CA ASP A 87 6.55 15.81 3.45
C ASP A 87 6.19 15.69 4.94
N VAL A 88 4.92 15.91 5.28
CA VAL A 88 4.43 15.75 6.65
C VAL A 88 4.34 14.27 7.02
N ALA A 89 3.85 13.42 6.11
CA ALA A 89 3.82 11.98 6.32
C ALA A 89 5.24 11.39 6.39
N GLU A 90 6.13 11.83 5.52
CA GLU A 90 7.53 11.40 5.49
C GLU A 90 8.25 11.78 6.78
N ARG A 91 8.16 13.04 7.22
CA ARG A 91 8.76 13.49 8.49
C ARG A 91 8.26 12.70 9.70
N LYS A 92 7.01 12.25 9.71
CA LYS A 92 6.48 11.42 10.80
C LYS A 92 7.16 10.06 10.88
N LEU A 93 7.63 9.52 9.76
CA LEU A 93 8.27 8.21 9.66
C LEU A 93 9.79 8.28 9.88
N ARG A 94 10.38 9.47 9.88
CA ARG A 94 11.83 9.71 10.08
C ARG A 94 12.20 9.83 11.56
N THR A 95 13.39 9.36 11.92
CA THR A 95 13.99 9.67 13.23
C THR A 95 14.51 11.11 13.30
N LEU A 96 14.69 11.75 12.14
CA LEU A 96 15.36 13.05 11.98
C LEU A 96 16.78 13.06 12.57
N THR A 97 17.38 11.87 12.67
CA THR A 97 18.76 11.65 13.09
C THR A 97 19.43 10.69 12.13
N ASN A 98 20.63 11.05 11.64
CA ASN A 98 21.47 10.22 10.77
C ASN A 98 20.81 9.79 9.45
N GLY A 99 19.78 10.49 9.00
CA GLY A 99 19.02 10.20 7.78
C GLY A 99 18.19 8.93 7.86
N ALA A 100 17.82 8.47 9.05
CA ALA A 100 17.15 7.18 9.25
C ALA A 100 15.62 7.27 9.33
N LEU A 101 14.96 6.15 8.99
CA LEU A 101 13.56 5.87 9.30
C LEU A 101 13.43 5.28 10.70
N LYS A 102 12.30 5.56 11.36
CA LYS A 102 11.93 4.97 12.64
C LYS A 102 11.78 3.45 12.48
N SER A 103 12.25 2.71 13.47
CA SER A 103 12.07 1.26 13.59
C SER A 103 11.89 0.87 15.05
N THR A 104 11.38 -0.33 15.32
CA THR A 104 11.36 -0.86 16.69
C THR A 104 12.78 -1.14 17.19
N SER A 105 13.02 -0.95 18.49
CA SER A 105 14.35 -1.07 19.10
C SER A 105 14.86 -2.51 19.22
N SER A 106 13.96 -3.49 19.33
CA SER A 106 14.34 -4.90 19.55
C SER A 106 14.66 -5.64 18.26
N GLU A 107 13.86 -5.44 17.21
CA GLU A 107 13.85 -6.31 16.03
C GLU A 107 13.98 -5.55 14.71
N ASN A 108 14.20 -4.25 14.72
CA ASN A 108 14.23 -3.42 13.51
C ASN A 108 13.00 -3.67 12.61
N LEU A 109 11.82 -3.78 13.22
CA LEU A 109 10.55 -3.83 12.50
C LEU A 109 10.08 -2.41 12.18
N LEU A 110 9.06 -2.31 11.33
CA LEU A 110 8.38 -1.05 11.08
C LEU A 110 7.90 -0.40 12.38
N PRO A 111 7.84 0.93 12.44
CA PRO A 111 7.34 1.61 13.64
C PRO A 111 5.88 1.26 13.88
N THR A 112 5.48 1.13 15.13
CA THR A 112 4.09 0.84 15.49
C THR A 112 3.31 2.12 15.75
N SER A 113 2.02 2.12 15.42
CA SER A 113 1.08 3.16 15.86
C SER A 113 0.50 2.76 17.22
N PRO A 114 0.28 3.69 18.15
CA PRO A 114 -0.56 3.41 19.32
C PRO A 114 -1.98 2.99 18.89
N ASP A 115 -2.66 2.24 19.76
CA ASP A 115 -3.99 1.60 19.63
C ASP A 115 -5.19 2.55 19.33
N ASP A 116 -4.94 3.79 18.92
CA ASP A 116 -5.93 4.88 18.90
C ASP A 116 -6.64 5.05 17.54
N GLU A 117 -6.31 4.23 16.55
CA GLU A 117 -7.02 4.18 15.28
C GLU A 117 -7.65 2.79 15.14
N ASP A 118 -8.96 2.75 14.86
CA ASP A 118 -9.79 1.55 14.62
C ASP A 118 -9.25 0.75 13.41
N HIS A 119 -8.15 0.05 13.63
CA HIS A 119 -7.38 -0.61 12.60
C HIS A 119 -7.83 -2.07 12.47
N ARG A 120 -8.82 -2.28 11.60
CA ARG A 120 -9.44 -3.60 11.32
C ARG A 120 -8.50 -4.70 10.77
N PHE A 121 -7.22 -4.39 10.50
CA PHE A 121 -6.25 -5.33 9.88
C PHE A 121 -4.98 -5.54 10.71
N CYS A 122 -4.92 -5.02 11.94
CA CYS A 122 -3.74 -5.22 12.76
C CYS A 122 -3.64 -6.62 13.36
N ALA A 123 -2.42 -7.01 13.74
CA ALA A 123 -2.18 -8.28 14.39
C ALA A 123 -2.71 -8.22 15.83
N TRP A 124 -3.59 -9.15 16.19
CA TRP A 124 -4.10 -9.31 17.55
C TRP A 124 -3.32 -10.42 18.25
N GLU A 125 -2.73 -10.12 19.40
CA GLU A 125 -2.07 -11.11 20.25
C GLU A 125 -2.96 -11.45 21.45
N SER A 126 -3.50 -12.68 21.47
CA SER A 126 -4.40 -13.13 22.53
C SER A 126 -3.73 -13.24 23.91
N SER A 127 -2.44 -13.57 23.95
CA SER A 127 -1.67 -13.70 25.20
C SER A 127 -1.41 -12.37 25.89
N ALA A 128 -1.15 -11.32 25.12
CA ALA A 128 -0.86 -9.98 25.62
C ALA A 128 -2.09 -9.08 25.67
N ASN A 129 -3.23 -9.51 25.12
CA ASN A 129 -4.44 -8.72 24.94
C ASN A 129 -4.14 -7.35 24.30
N SER A 130 -3.24 -7.37 23.31
CA SER A 130 -2.71 -6.18 22.66
C SER A 130 -2.84 -6.29 21.14
N THR A 131 -3.04 -5.14 20.50
CA THR A 131 -3.03 -5.03 19.05
C THR A 131 -1.70 -4.42 18.61
N THR A 132 -1.06 -5.02 17.61
CA THR A 132 0.15 -4.46 17.00
C THR A 132 -0.16 -3.98 15.59
N CYS A 133 -0.10 -2.66 15.41
CA CYS A 133 -0.29 -2.00 14.12
C CYS A 133 1.01 -1.41 13.62
N PHE A 134 1.50 -1.85 12.47
CA PHE A 134 2.64 -1.22 11.82
C PHE A 134 2.22 0.04 11.06
N THR A 135 3.13 1.00 11.00
CA THR A 135 2.96 2.29 10.34
C THR A 135 3.96 2.41 9.19
N ALA A 136 3.47 2.87 8.04
CA ALA A 136 4.29 3.21 6.89
C ALA A 136 3.64 4.37 6.10
N GLY A 137 4.18 4.70 4.93
CA GLY A 137 3.62 5.68 4.01
C GLY A 137 2.21 5.35 3.51
N ASP A 138 1.90 4.05 3.38
CA ASP A 138 0.60 3.53 2.95
C ASP A 138 -0.21 2.89 4.10
N SER A 139 -1.53 3.11 4.10
CA SER A 139 -2.44 2.60 5.14
C SER A 139 -2.64 1.09 5.13
N ARG A 140 -2.30 0.43 4.02
CA ARG A 140 -2.53 -1.01 3.79
C ARG A 140 -1.33 -1.85 4.18
N VAL A 141 -0.33 -1.28 4.86
CA VAL A 141 0.85 -2.02 5.34
C VAL A 141 0.47 -3.28 6.11
N ASN A 142 -0.59 -3.22 6.93
CA ASN A 142 -1.09 -4.34 7.74
C ASN A 142 -2.04 -5.30 6.98
N SER A 143 -2.23 -5.16 5.67
CA SER A 143 -3.19 -6.00 4.91
C SER A 143 -2.83 -7.48 4.88
N SER A 144 -1.55 -7.81 5.00
CA SER A 144 -1.07 -9.19 5.13
C SER A 144 0.35 -9.22 5.73
N PRO A 145 0.78 -10.34 6.33
CA PRO A 145 2.15 -10.51 6.79
C PRO A 145 3.20 -10.33 5.68
N LEU A 146 2.88 -10.75 4.45
CA LEU A 146 3.77 -10.57 3.28
C LEU A 146 3.96 -9.09 2.93
N SER A 147 2.91 -8.29 3.04
CA SER A 147 3.01 -6.82 2.89
C SER A 147 3.94 -6.24 3.95
N ILE A 148 3.72 -6.56 5.23
CA ILE A 148 4.56 -6.08 6.34
C ILE A 148 6.04 -6.43 6.10
N LEU A 149 6.31 -7.66 5.64
CA LEU A 149 7.67 -8.13 5.34
C LEU A 149 8.35 -7.26 4.29
N ILE A 150 7.71 -7.03 3.13
CA ILE A 150 8.29 -6.24 2.05
C ILE A 150 8.58 -4.81 2.51
N TYR A 151 7.66 -4.17 3.22
CA TYR A 151 7.86 -2.82 3.76
C TYR A 151 9.02 -2.79 4.75
N THR A 152 9.14 -3.80 5.61
CA THR A 152 10.24 -3.93 6.58
C THR A 152 11.58 -4.09 5.88
N ILE A 153 11.65 -4.88 4.79
CA ILE A 153 12.88 -5.06 4.00
C ILE A 153 13.36 -3.71 3.42
N PHE A 154 12.47 -2.96 2.78
CA PHE A 154 12.85 -1.66 2.19
C PHE A 154 13.16 -0.60 3.25
N MET A 155 12.53 -0.63 4.42
CA MET A 155 12.89 0.21 5.56
C MET A 155 14.29 -0.11 6.07
N ARG A 156 14.59 -1.39 6.31
CA ARG A 156 15.92 -1.83 6.75
C ARG A 156 17.00 -1.49 5.73
N ASN A 157 16.71 -1.65 4.43
CA ASN A 157 17.64 -1.28 3.36
C ASN A 157 17.94 0.23 3.37
N HIS A 158 16.94 1.09 3.55
CA HIS A 158 17.14 2.53 3.69
C HIS A 158 18.06 2.86 4.88
N ASN A 159 17.78 2.30 6.06
CA ASN A 159 18.60 2.53 7.25
C ASN A 159 20.04 2.01 7.09
N ARG A 160 20.22 0.87 6.39
CA ARG A 160 21.55 0.36 6.02
C ARG A 160 22.30 1.36 5.12
N ILE A 161 21.66 1.84 4.05
CA ILE A 161 22.27 2.79 3.12
C ILE A 161 22.60 4.11 3.84
N ALA A 162 21.71 4.64 4.67
CA ALA A 162 21.94 5.86 5.43
C ALA A 162 23.15 5.73 6.37
N ALA A 163 23.27 4.59 7.08
CA ALA A 163 24.42 4.31 7.93
C ALA A 163 25.73 4.21 7.12
N GLU A 164 25.73 3.53 5.97
CA GLU A 164 26.89 3.47 5.08
C GLU A 164 27.29 4.85 4.55
N LEU A 165 26.32 5.68 4.14
CA LEU A 165 26.58 7.05 3.69
C LEU A 165 27.16 7.91 4.80
N LEU A 166 26.65 7.81 6.03
CA LEU A 166 27.18 8.54 7.19
C LEU A 166 28.65 8.22 7.45
N THR A 167 29.06 6.95 7.31
CA THR A 167 30.49 6.57 7.49
C THR A 167 31.42 7.18 6.44
N ARG A 168 30.91 7.41 5.22
CA ARG A 168 31.68 7.96 4.09
C ARG A 168 31.60 9.49 4.00
N HIS A 169 30.50 10.06 4.48
CA HIS A 169 30.16 11.48 4.38
C HIS A 169 29.72 12.02 5.75
N ASN A 170 30.66 12.00 6.68
CA ASN A 170 30.47 12.43 8.08
C ASN A 170 30.12 13.92 8.26
N ASN A 171 30.25 14.73 7.21
CA ASN A 171 29.86 16.15 7.20
C ASN A 171 28.45 16.41 6.63
N TRP A 172 27.74 15.39 6.15
CA TRP A 172 26.39 15.55 5.62
C TRP A 172 25.37 15.74 6.73
N SER A 173 24.35 16.57 6.46
CA SER A 173 23.20 16.74 7.34
C SER A 173 22.27 15.52 7.31
N ASP A 174 21.38 15.40 8.30
CA ASP A 174 20.31 14.39 8.32
C ASP A 174 19.52 14.37 7.01
N GLU A 175 19.19 15.55 6.48
CA GLU A 175 18.42 15.68 5.24
C GLU A 175 19.19 15.17 4.03
N GLN A 176 20.48 15.51 3.92
CA GLN A 176 21.32 15.03 2.82
C GLN A 176 21.45 13.50 2.84
N LEU A 177 21.67 12.93 4.03
CA LEU A 177 21.75 11.48 4.21
C LEU A 177 20.43 10.81 3.85
N PHE A 178 19.30 11.34 4.36
CA PHE A 178 17.98 10.79 4.11
C PHE A 178 17.63 10.80 2.62
N GLN A 179 17.79 11.93 1.94
CA GLN A 179 17.44 12.04 0.52
C GLN A 179 18.35 11.18 -0.37
N ALA A 180 19.64 11.11 -0.06
CA ALA A 180 20.56 10.23 -0.77
C ALA A 180 20.22 8.74 -0.56
N ALA A 181 19.96 8.33 0.68
CA ALA A 181 19.55 6.96 0.99
C ALA A 181 18.21 6.61 0.35
N LYS A 182 17.24 7.53 0.35
CA LYS A 182 15.95 7.41 -0.33
C LYS A 182 16.14 7.24 -1.84
N ALA A 183 16.96 8.09 -2.48
CA ALA A 183 17.21 8.02 -3.92
C ALA A 183 17.79 6.66 -4.34
N VAL A 184 18.78 6.15 -3.61
CA VAL A 184 19.38 4.83 -3.87
C VAL A 184 18.34 3.71 -3.65
N ASN A 185 17.56 3.78 -2.57
CA ASN A 185 16.56 2.76 -2.28
C ASN A 185 15.44 2.72 -3.35
N ILE A 186 15.02 3.89 -3.84
CA ILE A 186 14.07 4.03 -4.95
C ILE A 186 14.65 3.45 -6.24
N ASP A 187 15.93 3.69 -6.55
CA ASP A 187 16.57 3.12 -7.74
C ASP A 187 16.60 1.59 -7.69
N ILE A 188 16.95 1.01 -6.52
CA ILE A 188 16.89 -0.44 -6.30
C ILE A 188 15.46 -0.95 -6.53
N TYR A 189 14.45 -0.30 -5.95
CA TYR A 189 13.06 -0.67 -6.14
C TYR A 189 12.63 -0.63 -7.61
N ARG A 190 12.93 0.45 -8.33
CA ARG A 190 12.65 0.60 -9.76
C ARG A 190 13.32 -0.50 -10.58
N ARG A 191 14.57 -0.82 -10.27
CA ARG A 191 15.31 -1.88 -10.96
C ARG A 191 14.66 -3.24 -10.76
N ILE A 192 14.26 -3.59 -9.54
CA ILE A 192 13.54 -4.84 -9.25
C ILE A 192 12.23 -4.90 -10.05
N VAL A 193 11.43 -3.83 -10.00
CA VAL A 193 10.13 -3.80 -10.70
C VAL A 193 10.29 -3.90 -12.21
N VAL A 194 11.19 -3.10 -12.80
CA VAL A 194 11.28 -2.93 -14.26
C VAL A 194 12.14 -4.00 -14.91
N ARG A 195 13.24 -4.44 -14.28
CA ARG A 195 14.16 -5.40 -14.90
C ARG A 195 13.89 -6.85 -14.54
N GLU A 196 13.31 -7.10 -13.37
CA GLU A 196 13.13 -8.46 -12.87
C GLU A 196 11.64 -8.82 -12.92
N TRP A 197 10.80 -8.10 -12.17
CA TRP A 197 9.39 -8.46 -12.02
C TRP A 197 8.56 -8.30 -13.30
N LEU A 198 8.77 -7.23 -14.08
CA LEU A 198 8.01 -6.96 -15.31
C LEU A 198 8.09 -8.12 -16.30
N THR A 199 9.28 -8.67 -16.52
CA THR A 199 9.54 -9.77 -17.45
C THR A 199 8.88 -11.07 -16.98
N GLU A 200 8.94 -11.36 -15.68
CA GLU A 200 8.31 -12.55 -15.11
C GLU A 200 6.77 -12.50 -15.21
N VAL A 201 6.18 -11.30 -15.17
CA VAL A 201 4.73 -11.11 -15.25
C VAL A 201 4.21 -11.08 -16.68
N LEU A 202 4.87 -10.33 -17.57
CA LEU A 202 4.39 -10.12 -18.94
C LEU A 202 4.94 -11.16 -19.94
N GLY A 203 6.03 -11.85 -19.59
CA GLY A 203 6.82 -12.63 -20.52
C GLY A 203 7.80 -11.75 -21.33
N ASN A 204 8.78 -12.41 -21.97
CA ASN A 204 9.91 -11.73 -22.63
C ASN A 204 9.49 -10.74 -23.71
N ASP A 205 8.57 -11.12 -24.60
CA ASP A 205 8.24 -10.32 -25.78
C ASP A 205 7.52 -9.01 -25.39
N ALA A 206 6.49 -9.11 -24.55
CA ALA A 206 5.74 -7.94 -24.09
C ALA A 206 6.58 -7.04 -23.17
N ALA A 207 7.43 -7.62 -22.31
CA ALA A 207 8.35 -6.82 -21.50
C ALA A 207 9.39 -6.09 -22.35
N ALA A 208 9.91 -6.72 -23.41
CA ALA A 208 10.85 -6.08 -24.33
C ALA A 208 10.21 -4.89 -25.06
N GLU A 209 8.95 -5.00 -25.48
CA GLU A 209 8.20 -3.89 -26.08
C GLU A 209 8.05 -2.70 -25.11
N VAL A 210 7.68 -2.97 -23.86
CA VAL A 210 7.57 -1.93 -22.81
C VAL A 210 8.93 -1.27 -22.55
N LEU A 211 10.00 -2.06 -22.45
CA LEU A 211 11.36 -1.55 -22.19
C LEU A 211 11.96 -0.77 -23.38
N ALA A 212 11.54 -1.10 -24.60
CA ALA A 212 11.95 -0.39 -25.81
C ALA A 212 11.17 0.91 -26.03
N THR A 213 10.02 1.07 -25.36
CA THR A 213 9.21 2.28 -25.45
C THR A 213 9.94 3.44 -24.77
N PRO A 214 10.26 4.53 -25.49
CA PRO A 214 10.95 5.66 -24.90
C PRO A 214 10.05 6.31 -23.83
N PRO A 215 10.62 6.82 -22.72
CA PRO A 215 9.85 7.57 -21.74
C PRO A 215 9.18 8.76 -22.44
N ALA A 216 7.90 8.98 -22.14
CA ALA A 216 7.17 10.14 -22.63
C ALA A 216 7.93 11.43 -22.26
N SER A 217 7.81 12.47 -23.08
CA SER A 217 8.47 13.74 -22.78
C SER A 217 7.98 14.26 -21.42
N PRO A 218 8.85 14.80 -20.54
CA PRO A 218 8.47 15.25 -19.21
C PRO A 218 7.34 16.29 -19.19
N ASP A 219 7.17 17.03 -20.29
CA ASP A 219 6.17 18.08 -20.45
C ASP A 219 4.79 17.56 -20.91
N GLU A 220 4.64 16.30 -21.32
CA GLU A 220 3.42 15.83 -21.99
C GLU A 220 2.39 15.16 -21.07
N ARG A 221 2.75 14.63 -19.90
CA ARG A 221 1.80 14.04 -18.94
C ARG A 221 2.43 13.86 -17.57
N LEU A 222 1.67 14.21 -16.52
CA LEU A 222 1.95 13.71 -15.18
C LEU A 222 1.91 12.17 -15.24
N PRO A 223 2.81 11.48 -14.52
CA PRO A 223 2.78 10.03 -14.42
C PRO A 223 1.52 9.64 -13.67
N GLU A 224 0.47 9.32 -14.42
CA GLU A 224 -0.84 8.92 -13.94
C GLU A 224 -1.04 7.42 -14.17
N VAL A 225 -1.80 6.80 -13.28
CA VAL A 225 -2.18 5.39 -13.39
C VAL A 225 -3.59 5.35 -13.96
N SER A 226 -3.79 4.59 -15.03
CA SER A 226 -5.12 4.44 -15.64
C SER A 226 -6.08 3.70 -14.69
N ASN A 227 -7.38 4.00 -14.78
CA ASN A 227 -8.39 3.33 -13.97
C ASN A 227 -8.43 1.82 -14.24
N GLU A 228 -8.26 1.42 -15.50
CA GLU A 228 -8.28 0.02 -15.92
C GLU A 228 -7.16 -0.75 -15.22
N PHE A 229 -5.96 -0.16 -15.15
CA PHE A 229 -4.85 -0.76 -14.44
C PHE A 229 -5.10 -0.81 -12.93
N ALA A 230 -5.48 0.32 -12.32
CA ALA A 230 -5.65 0.44 -10.87
C ALA A 230 -6.79 -0.43 -10.31
N VAL A 231 -7.88 -0.58 -11.07
CA VAL A 231 -9.10 -1.28 -10.63
C VAL A 231 -9.08 -2.75 -11.02
N ALA A 232 -8.69 -3.07 -12.26
CA ALA A 232 -8.84 -4.41 -12.83
C ALA A 232 -7.50 -5.10 -13.09
N ALA A 233 -6.64 -4.52 -13.93
CA ALA A 233 -5.51 -5.28 -14.50
C ALA A 233 -4.52 -5.74 -13.42
N ILE A 234 -4.10 -4.85 -12.51
CA ILE A 234 -3.11 -5.21 -11.48
C ILE A 234 -3.63 -6.29 -10.52
N ARG A 235 -4.95 -6.46 -10.40
CA ARG A 235 -5.56 -7.44 -9.48
C ARG A 235 -5.30 -8.90 -9.86
N PHE A 236 -4.63 -9.16 -10.98
CA PHE A 236 -4.13 -10.50 -11.32
C PHE A 236 -3.32 -11.11 -10.18
N TYR A 237 -2.64 -10.31 -9.34
CA TYR A 237 -1.89 -10.85 -8.20
C TYR A 237 -2.73 -11.63 -7.20
N PHE A 238 -4.05 -11.41 -7.15
CA PHE A 238 -4.92 -12.22 -6.28
C PHE A 238 -4.95 -13.70 -6.69
N SER A 239 -4.72 -14.03 -7.97
CA SER A 239 -4.60 -15.44 -8.40
C SER A 239 -3.25 -16.07 -8.00
N MET A 240 -2.28 -15.26 -7.59
CA MET A 240 -0.94 -15.71 -7.18
C MET A 240 -0.82 -15.92 -5.67
N LEU A 241 -1.84 -15.55 -4.89
CA LEU A 241 -1.80 -15.69 -3.43
C LEU A 241 -1.91 -17.16 -3.02
N PRO A 242 -1.02 -17.66 -2.13
CA PRO A 242 -1.10 -19.02 -1.65
C PRO A 242 -2.28 -19.17 -0.67
N ASN A 243 -2.86 -20.38 -0.63
CA ASN A 243 -3.92 -20.72 0.33
C ASN A 243 -3.40 -20.86 1.77
N VAL A 244 -2.10 -21.13 1.94
CA VAL A 244 -1.46 -21.38 3.24
C VAL A 244 -0.15 -20.60 3.30
N LEU A 245 0.07 -19.90 4.42
CA LEU A 245 1.35 -19.27 4.71
C LEU A 245 2.22 -20.26 5.51
N HIS A 246 3.37 -20.63 4.95
CA HIS A 246 4.33 -21.51 5.60
C HIS A 246 5.44 -20.68 6.26
N ASN A 247 5.69 -20.89 7.56
CA ASN A 247 6.87 -20.38 8.22
C ASN A 247 8.01 -21.42 8.11
N LEU A 248 8.83 -21.29 7.07
CA LEU A 248 9.93 -22.22 6.77
C LEU A 248 11.22 -21.91 7.55
N ALA A 249 11.22 -20.88 8.40
CA ALA A 249 12.43 -20.41 9.11
C ALA A 249 13.00 -21.43 10.13
N ALA A 250 12.23 -22.47 10.50
CA ALA A 250 12.67 -23.49 11.43
C ALA A 250 13.34 -24.71 10.76
N THR A 251 13.07 -24.98 9.48
CA THR A 251 13.51 -26.25 8.85
C THR A 251 14.32 -26.07 7.56
N ASN A 252 14.30 -24.89 6.91
CA ASN A 252 14.98 -24.65 5.62
C ASN A 252 14.67 -25.68 4.51
N GLU A 253 13.67 -26.54 4.69
CA GLU A 253 13.26 -27.52 3.70
C GLU A 253 12.17 -26.91 2.82
N VAL A 254 12.53 -26.55 1.59
CA VAL A 254 11.56 -26.24 0.55
C VAL A 254 10.99 -27.57 0.07
N ALA A 255 9.77 -27.90 0.49
CA ALA A 255 9.07 -29.06 -0.05
C ALA A 255 9.04 -28.92 -1.59
N PRO A 256 9.44 -29.95 -2.35
CA PRO A 256 9.42 -29.87 -3.80
C PRO A 256 8.01 -29.54 -4.26
N SER A 257 7.90 -28.50 -5.10
CA SER A 257 6.67 -28.17 -5.82
C SER A 257 6.23 -29.43 -6.57
N ASN A 258 5.17 -30.08 -6.07
CA ASN A 258 4.46 -31.07 -6.86
C ASN A 258 3.79 -30.31 -8.00
N LYS A 259 4.34 -30.48 -9.21
CA LYS A 259 3.67 -30.17 -10.47
C LYS A 259 2.45 -31.05 -10.65
#